data_AF-A0A839DXL0-F1
#
_entry.id   AF-A0A839DXL0-F1
#
_cell.length_a   1.000
_cell.length_b   1.000
_cell.length_c   1.000
_cell.angle_alpha   90.00
_cell.angle_beta   90.00
_cell.angle_gamma   90.00
#
_symmetry.space_group_name_H-M   'P 1'
#
loop_
_entity.id
_entity.type
_entity.pdbx_description
1 polymer ?
#
loop_
_entity_poly.entity_id
_entity_poly.type
_entity_poly.pdbx_seq_one_letter_code
_entity_poly.pdbx_strand_id
1 'polypeptide(L)'
;MKNFRSPLARLRERFKSTRTPSLDIDDPELRTVVEAFDETEAASGALGRSTTWNSDRPAVLRHHLAVPARHVTAVRSLVEQDGWALREQDARGCPTEDSAHHDQDRTVTVIALRVQLLDSLHCAQESSRMAGLAQRFRGRALGWDALQPEQAG
;
A
#
# COMPACT_ATOMS: atom_id res chain seq x y z
N MET A 1 22.89 -28.32 -29.50
CA MET A 1 22.88 -26.96 -28.91
C MET A 1 22.49 -27.07 -27.44
N LYS A 2 23.32 -26.55 -26.53
CA LYS A 2 23.11 -26.60 -25.08
C LYS A 2 22.30 -25.36 -24.67
N ASN A 3 21.07 -25.54 -24.20
CA ASN A 3 20.26 -24.44 -23.65
C ASN A 3 20.32 -24.44 -22.13
N PHE A 4 20.50 -23.22 -21.63
CA PHE A 4 20.93 -22.88 -20.28
C PHE A 4 19.79 -22.98 -19.25
N ARG A 5 20.26 -23.23 -18.03
CA ARG A 5 19.60 -23.25 -16.72
C ARG A 5 18.55 -22.16 -16.50
N SER A 6 17.47 -22.54 -15.81
CA SER A 6 16.79 -21.62 -14.88
C SER A 6 16.12 -22.41 -13.73
N PRO A 7 16.75 -22.54 -12.55
CA PRO A 7 16.12 -23.10 -11.37
C PRO A 7 16.01 -22.02 -10.28
N LEU A 8 15.04 -21.12 -10.39
CA LEU A 8 14.69 -20.16 -9.33
C LEU A 8 13.18 -20.07 -9.13
N ALA A 9 12.58 -21.21 -8.79
CA ALA A 9 11.32 -21.25 -8.07
C ALA A 9 11.65 -21.58 -6.60
N ARG A 10 12.26 -20.63 -5.88
CA ARG A 10 12.52 -20.76 -4.44
C ARG A 10 11.41 -20.07 -3.65
N LEU A 11 10.66 -20.92 -2.95
CA LEU A 11 10.33 -20.78 -1.53
C LEU A 11 9.38 -19.63 -1.14
N ARG A 12 8.07 -19.88 -1.30
CA ARG A 12 7.04 -19.20 -0.49
C ARG A 12 7.06 -19.82 0.90
N GLU A 13 7.83 -19.20 1.79
CA GLU A 13 7.89 -19.57 3.20
C GLU A 13 6.51 -19.42 3.86
N ARG A 14 6.17 -20.48 4.59
CA ARG A 14 4.99 -20.63 5.42
C ARG A 14 5.12 -19.71 6.63
N PHE A 15 4.38 -18.61 6.66
CA PHE A 15 4.04 -17.97 7.93
C PHE A 15 2.66 -18.45 8.39
N LYS A 16 2.68 -19.23 9.48
CA LYS A 16 1.51 -19.62 10.26
C LYS A 16 0.79 -18.34 10.70
N SER A 17 -0.44 -18.16 10.23
CA SER A 17 -1.38 -17.20 10.81
C SER A 17 -1.72 -17.70 12.22
N THR A 18 -0.97 -17.23 13.22
CA THR A 18 -1.52 -17.13 14.57
C THR A 18 -2.69 -16.17 14.43
N ARG A 19 -3.88 -16.61 14.82
CA ARG A 19 -5.13 -15.88 14.68
C ARG A 19 -5.10 -14.63 15.58
N THR A 20 -4.42 -13.59 15.13
CA THR A 20 -4.50 -12.25 15.69
C THR A 20 -5.95 -11.80 15.56
N PRO A 21 -6.53 -11.07 16.53
CA PRO A 21 -7.81 -10.42 16.33
C PRO A 21 -7.80 -9.75 14.95
N SER A 22 -8.73 -10.17 14.10
CA SER A 22 -8.79 -9.71 12.71
C SER A 22 -9.17 -8.25 12.76
N LEU A 23 -8.17 -7.37 12.66
CA LEU A 23 -8.39 -5.95 12.45
C LEU A 23 -9.20 -5.80 11.16
N ASP A 24 -10.37 -5.18 11.25
CA ASP A 24 -11.16 -4.83 10.08
C ASP A 24 -10.53 -3.61 9.41
N ILE A 25 -10.35 -3.68 8.09
CA ILE A 25 -9.75 -2.60 7.29
C ILE A 25 -10.67 -1.38 7.18
N ASP A 26 -11.97 -1.57 7.45
CA ASP A 26 -13.01 -0.55 7.44
C ASP A 26 -13.41 -0.06 8.84
N ASP A 27 -12.67 -0.45 9.87
CA ASP A 27 -12.94 -0.02 11.24
C ASP A 27 -12.84 1.52 11.35
N PRO A 28 -13.93 2.23 11.70
CA PRO A 28 -13.93 3.69 11.81
C PRO A 28 -13.05 4.22 12.95
N GLU A 29 -12.62 3.37 13.88
CA GLU A 29 -11.71 3.71 14.97
C GLU A 29 -10.23 3.65 14.57
N LEU A 30 -9.94 3.30 13.31
CA LEU A 30 -8.59 3.37 12.76
C LEU A 30 -8.09 4.82 12.76
N ARG A 31 -6.90 5.03 13.33
CA ARG A 31 -6.18 6.30 13.34
C ARG A 31 -4.81 6.10 12.73
N THR A 32 -4.32 7.09 11.98
CA THR A 32 -2.95 7.08 11.46
C THR A 32 -1.96 7.13 12.62
N VAL A 33 -1.12 6.11 12.71
CA VAL A 33 -0.05 6.00 13.73
C VAL A 33 1.34 6.20 13.12
N VAL A 34 1.50 5.98 11.82
CA VAL A 34 2.77 6.17 11.11
C VAL A 34 2.51 6.82 9.77
N GLU A 35 3.37 7.75 9.37
CA GLU A 35 3.37 8.39 8.06
C GLU A 35 4.79 8.39 7.50
N ALA A 36 4.95 7.92 6.26
CA ALA A 36 6.21 7.82 5.55
C ALA A 36 6.02 8.28 4.09
N PHE A 37 5.91 9.60 3.91
CA PHE A 37 5.75 10.25 2.62
C PHE A 37 7.02 10.96 2.13
N ASP A 38 8.03 11.07 2.98
CA ASP A 38 9.37 11.49 2.58
C ASP A 38 10.11 10.28 1.97
N GLU A 39 10.37 10.34 0.66
CA GLU A 39 11.06 9.28 -0.08
C GLU A 39 12.50 9.03 0.39
N THR A 40 13.09 9.97 1.14
CA THR A 40 14.43 9.85 1.70
C THR A 40 14.45 9.24 3.10
N GLU A 41 13.30 9.22 3.79
CA GLU A 41 13.18 8.62 5.13
C GLU A 41 13.16 7.09 5.03
N ALA A 42 14.04 6.44 5.80
CA ALA A 42 14.02 4.99 5.91
C ALA A 42 12.75 4.53 6.66
N ALA A 43 12.18 3.37 6.29
CA ALA A 43 11.01 2.82 6.96
C ALA A 43 11.22 2.61 8.48
N SER A 44 12.44 2.26 8.90
CA SER A 44 12.81 2.19 10.32
C SER A 44 12.75 3.55 11.02
N GLY A 45 13.08 4.63 10.32
CA GLY A 45 12.98 6.01 10.83
C GLY A 45 11.53 6.42 11.04
N ALA A 46 10.67 6.20 10.02
CA ALA A 46 9.25 6.51 10.12
C ALA A 46 8.56 5.73 11.27
N LEU A 47 8.86 4.43 11.39
CA LEU A 47 8.36 3.60 12.48
C LEU A 47 8.90 4.06 13.84
N GLY A 48 10.21 4.32 13.95
CA GLY A 48 10.84 4.74 15.20
C GLY A 48 10.45 6.14 15.68
N ARG A 49 9.97 7.00 14.76
CA ARG A 49 9.45 8.34 15.07
C ARG A 49 8.04 8.31 15.67
N SER A 50 7.28 7.24 15.42
CA SER A 50 5.92 7.11 15.95
C SER A 50 5.93 6.80 17.45
N THR A 51 5.13 7.56 18.21
CA THR A 51 4.90 7.30 19.64
C THR A 51 3.60 6.57 19.92
N THR A 52 2.73 6.42 18.91
CA THR A 52 1.40 5.82 19.02
C THR A 52 1.31 4.45 18.36
N TRP A 53 2.31 4.07 17.55
CA TRP A 53 2.39 2.76 16.93
C TRP A 53 2.75 1.68 17.94
N ASN A 54 1.97 0.60 17.94
CA ASN A 54 2.23 -0.61 18.71
C ASN A 54 2.73 -1.73 17.78
N SER A 55 4.00 -2.13 17.92
CA SER A 55 4.64 -3.14 17.06
C SER A 55 4.05 -4.55 17.19
N ASP A 56 3.41 -4.86 18.33
CA ASP A 56 2.85 -6.18 18.62
C ASP A 56 1.40 -6.34 18.11
N ARG A 57 0.82 -5.28 17.53
CA ARG A 57 -0.55 -5.27 17.02
C ARG A 57 -0.58 -5.08 15.50
N PRO A 58 -1.51 -5.73 14.77
CA PRO A 58 -1.68 -5.47 13.35
C PRO A 58 -2.00 -4.00 13.09
N ALA A 59 -1.61 -3.53 11.92
CA ALA A 59 -1.98 -2.25 11.36
C ALA A 59 -2.56 -2.45 9.95
N VAL A 60 -3.40 -1.51 9.53
CA VAL A 60 -3.72 -1.34 8.11
C VAL A 60 -2.59 -0.55 7.48
N LEU A 61 -1.77 -1.18 6.65
CA LEU A 61 -0.79 -0.49 5.82
C LEU A 61 -1.47 0.05 4.56
N ARG A 62 -1.30 1.33 4.26
CA ARG A 62 -1.84 1.97 3.06
C ARG A 62 -0.70 2.55 2.22
N HIS A 63 -0.56 2.06 1.00
CA HIS A 63 0.31 2.67 -0.01
C HIS A 63 -0.49 3.60 -0.91
N HIS A 64 -0.01 4.82 -1.04
CA HIS A 64 -0.63 5.84 -1.87
C HIS A 64 0.07 5.86 -3.22
N LEU A 65 -0.68 5.66 -4.30
CA LEU A 65 -0.15 5.59 -5.66
C LEU A 65 -0.86 6.62 -6.54
N ALA A 66 -0.11 7.37 -7.32
CA ALA A 66 -0.61 8.18 -8.40
C ALA A 66 -0.51 7.36 -9.70
N VAL A 67 -1.63 7.07 -10.36
CA VAL A 67 -1.67 6.29 -11.60
C VAL A 67 -2.60 6.95 -12.62
N PRO A 68 -2.33 6.85 -13.93
CA PRO A 68 -3.28 7.27 -14.95
C PRO A 68 -4.60 6.49 -14.83
N ALA A 69 -5.74 7.16 -15.02
CA ALA A 69 -7.08 6.57 -14.87
C ALA A 69 -7.26 5.29 -15.71
N ARG A 70 -6.72 5.23 -16.94
CA ARG A 70 -6.67 3.99 -17.79
C ARG A 70 -6.10 2.77 -17.11
N HIS A 71 -5.20 2.95 -16.16
CA HIS A 71 -4.47 1.85 -15.57
C HIS A 71 -5.04 1.37 -14.23
N VAL A 72 -6.03 2.06 -13.66
CA VAL A 72 -6.60 1.72 -12.34
C VAL A 72 -7.10 0.27 -12.27
N THR A 73 -7.89 -0.17 -13.27
CA THR A 73 -8.42 -1.55 -13.30
C THR A 73 -7.31 -2.61 -13.40
N ALA A 74 -6.25 -2.31 -14.16
CA ALA A 74 -5.10 -3.21 -14.29
C ALA A 74 -4.26 -3.27 -13.00
N VAL A 75 -4.05 -2.12 -12.36
CA VAL A 75 -3.38 -2.03 -11.06
C VAL A 75 -4.17 -2.80 -10.01
N ARG A 76 -5.49 -2.59 -9.93
CA ARG A 76 -6.42 -3.31 -9.05
C ARG A 76 -6.26 -4.82 -9.18
N SER A 77 -6.35 -5.32 -10.41
CA SER A 77 -6.25 -6.76 -10.70
C SER A 77 -4.93 -7.37 -10.21
N LEU A 78 -3.82 -6.63 -10.28
CA LEU A 78 -2.51 -7.10 -9.84
C LEU A 78 -2.35 -7.06 -8.32
N VAL A 79 -2.78 -5.98 -7.66
CA VAL A 79 -2.61 -5.86 -6.20
C VAL A 79 -3.57 -6.79 -5.45
N GLU A 80 -4.78 -7.03 -5.98
CA GLU A 80 -5.75 -7.97 -5.40
C GLU A 80 -5.23 -9.42 -5.44
N GLN A 81 -4.46 -9.80 -6.47
CA GLN A 81 -3.78 -11.11 -6.52
C GLN A 81 -2.72 -11.28 -5.42
N ASP A 82 -2.11 -10.17 -5.00
CA ASP A 82 -1.13 -10.10 -3.90
C ASP A 82 -1.80 -9.89 -2.52
N GLY A 83 -3.15 -9.90 -2.46
CA GLY A 83 -3.93 -9.79 -1.22
C GLY A 83 -4.14 -8.35 -0.72
N TRP A 84 -4.00 -7.35 -1.59
CA TRP A 84 -4.29 -5.95 -1.28
C TRP A 84 -5.68 -5.57 -1.79
N ALA A 85 -6.42 -4.80 -1.00
CA ALA A 85 -7.60 -4.09 -1.52
C ALA A 85 -7.16 -2.76 -2.14
N LEU A 86 -7.77 -2.35 -3.25
CA LEU A 86 -7.51 -1.04 -3.88
C LEU A 86 -8.73 -0.13 -3.73
N ARG A 87 -8.52 1.10 -3.29
CA ARG A 87 -9.55 2.15 -3.23
C ARG A 87 -9.10 3.34 -4.06
N GLU A 88 -10.02 3.96 -4.77
CA GLU A 88 -9.76 5.25 -5.39
C GLU A 88 -9.97 6.32 -4.33
N GLN A 89 -9.01 7.24 -4.20
CA GLN A 89 -9.19 8.40 -3.33
C GLN A 89 -9.90 9.44 -4.16
N ASP A 90 -11.20 9.61 -3.94
CA ASP A 90 -11.94 10.72 -4.54
C ASP A 90 -11.23 12.03 -4.17
N ALA A 91 -10.85 12.79 -5.18
CA ALA A 91 -10.41 14.15 -5.02
C ALA A 91 -11.60 14.97 -4.52
N ARG A 92 -11.89 14.91 -3.22
CA ARG A 92 -12.92 15.75 -2.59
C ARG A 92 -12.62 17.21 -2.93
N GLY A 93 -13.46 17.83 -3.76
CA GLY A 93 -13.64 19.28 -3.78
C GLY A 93 -13.13 20.09 -4.96
N CYS A 94 -13.18 19.61 -6.20
CA CYS A 94 -13.31 20.52 -7.35
C CYS A 94 -14.38 20.03 -8.31
N PRO A 95 -15.62 20.56 -8.24
CA PRO A 95 -16.53 20.45 -9.36
C PRO A 95 -15.99 21.37 -10.46
N THR A 96 -15.20 20.81 -11.38
CA THR A 96 -15.10 21.41 -12.71
C THR A 96 -16.24 20.81 -13.52
N GLU A 97 -17.26 21.62 -13.77
CA GLU A 97 -18.51 21.29 -14.48
C GLU A 97 -18.31 20.85 -15.95
N ASP A 98 -17.07 20.58 -16.38
CA ASP A 98 -16.69 20.10 -17.72
C ASP A 98 -16.10 18.66 -17.74
N SER A 99 -16.32 17.86 -16.69
CA SER A 99 -15.72 16.50 -16.59
C SER A 99 -16.37 15.44 -17.50
N ALA A 100 -17.15 15.84 -18.51
CA ALA A 100 -17.71 14.95 -19.53
C ALA A 100 -16.65 14.41 -20.53
N HIS A 101 -15.42 14.89 -20.44
CA HIS A 101 -14.26 14.21 -21.02
C HIS A 101 -13.62 13.34 -19.94
N HIS A 102 -13.84 12.02 -19.99
CA HIS A 102 -12.98 11.04 -19.30
C HIS A 102 -11.57 11.19 -19.88
N ASP A 103 -10.80 12.15 -19.36
CA ASP A 103 -9.37 12.23 -19.65
C ASP A 103 -8.73 11.02 -19.00
N GLN A 104 -8.63 9.96 -19.78
CA GLN A 104 -8.11 8.68 -19.34
C GLN A 104 -6.61 8.76 -19.02
N ASP A 105 -5.95 9.85 -19.44
CA ASP A 105 -4.56 10.15 -19.11
C ASP A 105 -4.42 10.98 -17.83
N ARG A 106 -5.52 11.48 -17.26
CA ARG A 106 -5.54 12.13 -15.95
C ARG A 106 -5.00 11.16 -14.89
N THR A 107 -4.11 11.68 -14.07
CA THR A 107 -3.59 10.96 -12.91
C THR A 107 -4.59 11.00 -11.77
N VAL A 108 -4.90 9.84 -11.20
CA VAL A 108 -5.75 9.67 -10.02
C VAL A 108 -4.94 9.04 -8.89
N THR A 109 -5.31 9.35 -7.65
CA THR A 109 -4.70 8.72 -6.48
C THR A 109 -5.51 7.49 -6.10
N VAL A 110 -4.82 6.36 -5.97
CA VAL A 110 -5.36 5.11 -5.47
C VAL A 110 -4.61 4.68 -4.21
N ILE A 111 -5.31 4.02 -3.31
CA ILE A 111 -4.78 3.53 -2.04
C ILE A 111 -4.84 2.01 -2.07
N ALA A 112 -3.67 1.37 -2.07
CA ALA A 112 -3.54 -0.07 -1.88
C ALA A 112 -3.41 -0.35 -0.38
N LEU A 113 -4.29 -1.18 0.17
CA LEU A 113 -4.41 -1.35 1.61
C LEU A 113 -4.54 -2.82 2.03
N ARG A 114 -3.87 -3.15 3.15
CA ARG A 114 -3.79 -4.51 3.69
C ARG A 114 -3.51 -4.50 5.19
N VAL A 115 -4.12 -5.44 5.91
CA VAL A 115 -3.90 -5.67 7.35
C VAL A 115 -2.68 -6.57 7.56
N GLN A 116 -1.72 -6.15 8.40
CA GLN A 116 -0.56 -6.96 8.77
C GLN A 116 0.19 -6.41 10.00
N LEU A 117 1.10 -7.20 10.57
CA LEU A 117 2.12 -6.68 11.48
C LEU A 117 3.17 -5.90 10.69
N LEU A 118 3.67 -4.82 11.28
CA LEU A 118 4.67 -3.98 10.64
C LEU A 118 6.05 -4.24 11.22
N ASP A 119 7.02 -4.30 10.33
CA ASP A 119 8.43 -4.13 10.65
C ASP A 119 9.11 -3.38 9.52
N SER A 120 10.24 -2.76 9.85
CA SER A 120 10.95 -1.89 8.93
C SER A 120 11.38 -2.58 7.64
N LEU A 121 11.73 -3.87 7.69
CA LEU A 121 12.20 -4.60 6.52
C LEU A 121 11.06 -4.88 5.55
N HIS A 122 9.92 -5.38 6.05
CA HIS A 122 8.75 -5.63 5.21
C HIS A 122 8.18 -4.33 4.64
N CYS A 123 8.06 -3.26 5.44
CA CYS A 123 7.61 -1.95 4.94
C CYS A 123 8.51 -1.43 3.79
N ALA A 124 9.83 -1.60 3.90
CA ALA A 124 10.76 -1.18 2.84
C ALA A 124 10.62 -2.05 1.57
N GLN A 125 10.46 -3.37 1.73
CA GLN A 125 10.24 -4.28 0.61
C GLN A 125 8.91 -4.00 -0.12
N GLU A 126 7.84 -3.77 0.62
CA GLU A 126 6.53 -3.45 0.07
C GLU A 126 6.52 -2.08 -0.61
N SER A 127 7.16 -1.07 -0.02
CA SER A 127 7.36 0.23 -0.65
C SER A 127 8.08 0.11 -1.99
N SER A 128 9.14 -0.71 -2.05
CA SER A 128 9.90 -0.97 -3.28
C SER A 128 9.04 -1.70 -4.33
N ARG A 129 8.25 -2.69 -3.91
CA ARG A 129 7.29 -3.41 -4.77
C ARG A 129 6.24 -2.45 -5.35
N MET A 130 5.67 -1.60 -4.52
CA MET A 130 4.63 -0.65 -4.91
C MET A 130 5.17 0.45 -5.83
N ALA A 131 6.40 0.93 -5.59
CA ALA A 131 7.09 1.83 -6.51
C ALA A 131 7.29 1.19 -7.89
N GLY A 132 7.81 -0.05 -7.94
CA GLY A 132 8.00 -0.77 -9.20
C GLY A 132 6.68 -1.05 -9.93
N LEU A 133 5.62 -1.40 -9.19
CA LEU A 133 4.27 -1.58 -9.73
C LEU A 133 3.77 -0.28 -10.37
N ALA A 134 3.83 0.84 -9.65
CA ALA A 134 3.36 2.12 -10.16
C ALA A 134 4.13 2.56 -11.41
N GLN A 135 5.47 2.42 -11.41
CA GLN A 135 6.33 2.75 -12.55
C GLN A 135 5.95 1.96 -13.81
N ARG A 136 5.58 0.68 -13.70
CA ARG A 136 5.12 -0.14 -14.83
C ARG A 136 3.91 0.46 -15.55
N PHE A 137 3.07 1.19 -14.83
CA PHE A 137 1.89 1.86 -15.36
C PHE A 137 2.08 3.36 -15.58
N ARG A 138 3.34 3.83 -15.64
CA ARG A 138 3.71 5.26 -15.74
C ARG A 138 3.14 6.10 -14.58
N GLY A 139 2.92 5.47 -13.44
CA GLY A 139 2.52 6.10 -12.20
C GLY A 139 3.70 6.29 -11.25
N ARG A 140 3.40 6.73 -10.02
CA ARG A 140 4.37 6.99 -8.95
C ARG A 140 3.81 6.54 -7.61
N ALA A 141 4.65 5.94 -6.77
CA ALA A 141 4.34 5.77 -5.35
C ALA A 141 4.55 7.10 -4.61
N LEU A 142 3.53 7.52 -3.86
CA LEU A 142 3.52 8.79 -3.12
C LEU A 142 4.07 8.65 -1.70
N GLY A 143 4.11 7.42 -1.18
CA GLY A 143 4.46 7.12 0.20
C GLY A 143 3.49 6.11 0.79
N TRP A 144 3.57 5.93 2.10
CA TRP A 144 2.67 5.07 2.84
C TRP A 144 2.35 5.63 4.22
N ASP A 145 1.21 5.20 4.75
CA ASP A 145 0.86 5.42 6.13
C ASP A 145 0.32 4.11 6.74
N ALA A 146 0.29 4.04 8.06
CA ALA A 146 -0.24 2.90 8.79
C ALA A 146 -1.27 3.33 9.82
N LEU A 147 -2.33 2.55 9.93
CA LEU A 147 -3.43 2.80 10.85
C LEU A 147 -3.56 1.67 11.86
N GLN A 148 -3.81 2.03 13.10
CA GLN A 148 -4.21 1.12 14.16
C GLN A 148 -5.46 1.65 14.84
N PRO A 149 -6.28 0.80 15.48
CA PRO A 149 -7.36 1.27 16.33
C PRO A 149 -6.80 2.21 17.40
N GLU A 150 -7.58 3.24 17.72
CA GLU A 150 -7.32 4.07 18.88
C GLU A 150 -7.13 3.18 20.12
N GLN A 151 -5.99 3.32 20.80
CA GLN A 151 -5.73 2.51 21.98
C GLN A 151 -6.69 3.01 23.07
N ALA A 152 -7.67 2.19 23.45
CA ALA A 152 -8.43 2.43 24.67
C ALA A 152 -7.41 2.47 25.83
N GLY A 153 -7.25 3.65 26.42
CA GLY A 153 -6.36 3.90 27.55
C GLY A 153 -6.81 3.19 28.83
#